data_AF-R2RE72-F1
#
_entry.id   AF-R2RE72-F1
#
_cell.length_a   1.000
_cell.length_b   1.000
_cell.length_c   1.000
_cell.angle_alpha   90.00
_cell.angle_beta   90.00
_cell.angle_gamma   90.00
#
_symmetry.space_group_name_H-M   'P 1'
#
loop_
_entity.id
_entity.type
_entity.pdbx_description
1 polymer ?
#
loop_
_entity_poly.entity_id
_entity_poly.type
_entity_poly.pdbx_seq_one_letter_code
_entity_poly.pdbx_strand_id
1 'polypeptide(L)' 'MERNIVAVTACAAGIAHTYMAAESLEQAAKRMGYGIKVETNGAIGVKGHNKM' A
#
# COMPACT_ATOMS: atom_id res chain seq x y z
N MET A 1 -0.35 8.95 -20.43
CA MET A 1 -1.48 9.09 -19.49
C MET A 1 -1.09 8.35 -18.23
N GLU A 2 -0.52 9.08 -17.27
CA GLU A 2 -0.05 8.50 -16.01
C GLU A 2 -1.26 8.21 -15.13
N ARG A 3 -1.45 6.94 -14.75
CA ARG A 3 -2.53 6.55 -13.84
C ARG A 3 -1.99 6.64 -12.42
N ASN A 4 -2.66 7.44 -11.61
CA ASN A 4 -2.40 7.52 -10.17
C ASN A 4 -3.31 6.51 -9.47
N ILE A 5 -2.70 5.53 -8.82
CA ILE A 5 -3.38 4.42 -8.15
C ILE A 5 -3.29 4.67 -6.65
N VAL A 6 -4.39 4.47 -5.94
CA VAL A 6 -4.43 4.50 -4.47
C VAL A 6 -4.89 3.13 -4.02
N ALA A 7 -4.16 2.52 -3.08
CA ALA A 7 -4.48 1.20 -2.56
C ALA A 7 -4.43 1.19 -1.04
N VAL A 8 -5.26 0.34 -0.43
CA VAL A 8 -5.24 0.09 1.01
C VAL A 8 -5.04 -1.40 1.22
N THR A 9 -4.05 -1.78 2.01
CA THR A 9 -3.84 -3.18 2.41
C THR A 9 -4.19 -3.34 3.87
N ALA A 10 -4.96 -4.39 4.18
CA ALA A 10 -5.34 -4.73 5.54
C ALA A 10 -5.45 -6.25 5.66
N CYS A 11 -4.81 -6.85 6.65
CA CYS A 11 -4.93 -8.27 6.95
C CYS A 11 -5.32 -8.46 8.41
N ALA A 12 -6.48 -9.09 8.65
CA ALA A 12 -7.00 -9.35 9.99
C ALA A 12 -6.09 -10.28 10.82
N ALA A 13 -5.26 -11.11 10.16
CA ALA A 13 -4.35 -12.03 10.82
C ALA A 13 -3.05 -11.37 11.31
N GLY A 14 -2.68 -10.20 10.78
CA GLY A 14 -1.47 -9.50 11.20
C GLY A 14 -0.82 -8.60 10.16
N ILE A 15 0.33 -8.03 10.50
CA ILE A 15 1.01 -7.02 9.69
C ILE A 15 1.83 -7.58 8.53
N ALA A 16 2.26 -8.85 8.59
CA ALA A 16 3.17 -9.44 7.60
C ALA A 16 2.59 -9.43 6.18
N HIS A 17 1.38 -9.97 5.98
CA HIS A 17 0.71 -9.94 4.69
C HIS A 17 0.29 -8.53 4.26
N THR A 18 0.01 -7.65 5.22
CA THR A 18 -0.32 -6.25 4.96
C THR A 18 0.83 -5.50 4.29
N TYR A 19 2.06 -5.66 4.80
CA TYR A 19 3.26 -5.06 4.22
C TYR A 19 3.71 -5.75 2.92
N MET A 20 3.68 -7.09 2.87
CA MET A 20 4.03 -7.82 1.64
C MET A 20 3.11 -7.44 0.46
N ALA A 21 1.80 -7.29 0.71
CA ALA A 21 0.87 -6.85 -0.31
C ALA A 21 1.18 -5.41 -0.77
N ALA A 22 1.55 -4.52 0.15
CA ALA A 22 1.91 -3.14 -0.19
C ALA A 22 3.16 -3.06 -1.07
N GLU A 23 4.24 -3.75 -0.69
CA GLU A 23 5.47 -3.80 -1.50
C GLU A 23 5.23 -4.42 -2.88
N SER A 24 4.40 -5.47 -2.96
CA SER A 24 4.05 -6.11 -4.24
C SER A 24 3.31 -5.16 -5.17
N LEU A 25 2.38 -4.35 -4.63
CA LEU A 25 1.64 -3.33 -5.37
C LEU A 25 2.55 -2.20 -5.86
N GLU A 26 3.46 -1.72 -5.01
CA GLU A 26 4.46 -0.71 -5.40
C GLU A 26 5.37 -1.20 -6.52
N GLN A 27 5.87 -2.42 -6.42
CA GLN A 27 6.70 -3.01 -7.48
C GLN A 27 5.92 -3.21 -8.78
N ALA A 28 4.66 -3.63 -8.71
CA ALA A 28 3.82 -3.79 -9.90
C ALA A 28 3.56 -2.45 -10.58
N ALA A 29 3.21 -1.42 -9.82
CA ALA A 29 3.01 -0.07 -10.34
C ALA A 29 4.29 0.50 -10.95
N LYS A 30 5.45 0.30 -10.31
CA LYS A 30 6.75 0.71 -10.84
C LYS A 30 7.07 0.02 -12.17
N ARG A 31 6.79 -1.28 -12.30
CA ARG A 31 6.95 -2.04 -13.56
C ARG A 31 6.02 -1.53 -14.66
N MET A 32 4.84 -1.03 -14.30
CA MET A 32 3.85 -0.51 -15.25
C MET A 32 4.01 1.00 -15.53
N GLY A 33 4.92 1.69 -14.84
CA GLY A 33 5.10 3.14 -14.97
C GLY A 33 3.93 3.96 -14.40
N TYR A 34 3.24 3.44 -13.38
CA TYR A 34 2.14 4.12 -12.69
C TYR A 34 2.59 4.67 -11.34
N GLY A 35 2.09 5.85 -10.98
CA GLY A 35 2.22 6.37 -9.63
C GLY A 35 1.26 5.63 -8.72
N ILE A 36 1.74 5.08 -7.60
CA ILE A 36 0.90 4.41 -6.62
C ILE A 36 1.17 4.93 -5.21
N LYS A 37 0.12 5.05 -4.41
CA LYS A 37 0.20 5.31 -2.98
C LYS A 37 -0.54 4.20 -2.24
N VAL A 38 0.17 3.47 -1.39
CA VAL A 38 -0.40 2.36 -0.61
C VAL A 38 -0.47 2.73 0.87
N GLU A 39 -1.65 2.62 1.47
CA GLU A 39 -1.82 2.75 2.93
C GLU A 39 -1.94 1.37 3.56
N THR A 40 -1.13 1.12 4.60
CA THR A 40 -1.14 -0.16 5.32
C THR A 40 -1.94 -0.02 6.61
N ASN A 41 -3.06 -0.73 6.72
CA ASN A 41 -3.95 -0.70 7.87
C ASN A 41 -3.85 -2.02 8.67
N GLY A 42 -2.75 -2.15 9.41
CA GLY A 42 -2.48 -3.32 10.25
C GLY A 42 -2.90 -3.12 11.71
N ALA A 43 -2.93 -4.22 12.49
CA ALA A 43 -3.32 -4.22 13.90
C ALA A 43 -2.48 -3.31 14.83
N ILE A 44 -1.30 -2.86 14.38
CA ILE A 44 -0.39 -1.95 15.13
C ILE A 44 -0.58 -0.48 14.71
N GLY A 45 -1.50 -0.19 13.78
CA GLY A 45 -1.83 1.16 13.33
C GLY A 45 -1.55 1.40 11.84
N VAL A 46 -2.09 2.51 11.32
CA VAL A 46 -1.99 2.92 9.92
C VAL A 46 -0.60 3.50 9.65
N LYS A 47 0.21 2.82 8.82
CA LYS A 47 1.42 3.43 8.24
C LYS A 47 1.03 4.00 6.87
N GLY A 48 0.88 5.33 6.83
CA GLY A 48 0.29 6.05 5.69
C GLY A 48 -0.41 7.36 6.08
N HIS A 49 -0.71 7.55 7.37
CA HIS A 49 -1.27 8.80 7.87
C HIS A 49 -0.30 9.96 7.69
N ASN A 50 -0.49 10.69 6.59
CA ASN A 50 -0.29 12.12 6.55
C ASN A 50 -1.11 12.72 7.70
N LYS A 51 -0.46 12.93 8.86
CA LYS A 51 -0.97 13.84 9.90
C LYS A 51 -1.10 15.22 9.25
N MET A 52 -2.33 15.57 8.86
CA MET A 52 -2.81 16.93 8.98
C MET A 52 -3.71 16.97 10.22
#